data_AF-A0A966G602-F1
#
_entry.id   AF-A0A966G602-F1
#
_cell.length_a   1.000
_cell.length_b   1.000
_cell.length_c   1.000
_cell.angle_alpha   90.00
_cell.angle_beta   90.00
_cell.angle_gamma   90.00
#
_symmetry.space_group_name_H-M   'P 1'
#
loop_
_entity.id
_entity.type
_entity.pdbx_description
1 polymer ?
#
loop_
_entity_poly.entity_id
_entity_poly.type
_entity_poly.pdbx_seq_one_letter_code
_entity_poly.pdbx_strand_id
1 'polypeptide(L)'
;MEVVMKKVILLLLGILILHACGYQEGIVQKEGKSFIKFAGNLENVSVQIDDMNQFVLKSGSKSGADDNKLYQVSQGKHSIKVYRDGNLIVNRILFLDNQATAEVIIP
;
A
#
# COMPACT_ATOMS: atom_id res chain seq x y z
N MET A 1 -39.99 21.24 -51.40
CA MET A 1 -39.55 19.88 -51.02
C MET A 1 -38.12 19.87 -50.48
N GLU A 2 -37.20 20.64 -51.06
CA GLU A 2 -35.79 20.75 -50.61
C GLU A 2 -35.63 21.28 -49.17
N VAL A 3 -36.41 22.28 -48.76
CA VAL A 3 -36.31 22.87 -47.40
C VAL A 3 -36.69 21.88 -46.30
N VAL A 4 -37.66 21.00 -46.56
CA VAL A 4 -38.09 19.96 -45.62
C VAL A 4 -37.02 18.89 -45.49
N MET A 5 -36.40 18.49 -46.60
CA MET A 5 -35.32 17.51 -46.64
C MET A 5 -34.05 17.99 -45.90
N LYS A 6 -33.71 19.28 -46.03
CA LYS A 6 -32.59 19.91 -45.31
C LYS A 6 -32.80 19.93 -43.79
N LYS A 7 -34.04 20.17 -43.34
CA LYS A 7 -34.41 20.12 -41.92
C LYS A 7 -34.34 18.71 -41.34
N VAL A 8 -34.76 17.71 -42.12
CA VAL A 8 -34.66 16.29 -41.74
C VAL A 8 -33.20 15.86 -41.60
N ILE A 9 -32.33 16.27 -42.52
CA ILE A 9 -30.88 15.96 -42.45
C ILE A 9 -30.23 16.61 -41.22
N LEU A 10 -30.55 17.87 -40.91
CA LEU A 10 -30.06 18.56 -39.71
C LEU A 10 -30.54 17.89 -38.41
N LEU A 11 -31.79 17.43 -38.39
CA LEU A 11 -32.35 16.70 -37.25
C LEU A 11 -31.61 15.37 -37.02
N LEU A 12 -31.36 14.62 -38.09
CA LEU A 12 -30.62 13.35 -38.04
C LEU A 12 -29.18 13.55 -37.57
N LEU A 13 -28.51 14.59 -38.05
CA LEU A 13 -27.16 14.93 -37.61
C LEU A 13 -27.13 15.30 -36.12
N GLY A 14 -28.14 16.05 -35.65
CA GLY A 14 -28.31 16.41 -34.24
C GLY A 14 -28.51 15.22 -33.31
N ILE A 15 -29.19 14.16 -33.77
CA ILE A 15 -29.38 12.94 -32.98
C ILE A 15 -28.07 12.14 -32.89
N LEU A 16 -27.23 12.15 -33.94
CA LEU A 16 -25.96 11.42 -33.95
C LEU A 16 -24.96 11.92 -32.89
N ILE A 17 -24.91 13.23 -32.67
CA ILE A 17 -23.99 13.86 -31.69
C ILE A 17 -24.38 13.58 -30.23
N LEU A 18 -25.63 13.20 -29.96
CA LEU A 18 -26.09 12.87 -28.60
C LEU A 18 -25.70 11.45 -28.15
N HIS A 19 -25.25 10.59 -29.07
CA HIS A 19 -24.86 9.21 -28.77
C HIS A 19 -23.35 9.06 -28.50
N ALA A 20 -22.58 10.15 -28.53
CA ALA A 20 -21.16 10.15 -28.18
C ALA A 20 -20.96 10.20 -26.65
N CYS A 21 -21.50 9.22 -25.93
CA CYS A 21 -21.14 9.01 -24.52
C CYS A 21 -19.73 8.40 -24.48
N GLY A 22 -18.73 9.21 -24.14
CA GLY A 22 -17.34 8.78 -23.96
C GLY A 22 -17.22 7.84 -22.76
N TYR A 23 -17.34 6.53 -23.00
CA TYR A 23 -17.07 5.52 -22.00
C TYR A 23 -15.57 5.49 -21.72
N GLN A 24 -15.17 5.95 -20.53
CA GLN A 24 -13.79 5.86 -20.08
C GLN A 24 -13.58 4.52 -19.38
N GLU A 25 -12.96 3.58 -20.08
CA GLU A 25 -12.42 2.37 -19.46
C GLU A 25 -11.08 2.72 -18.79
N GLY A 26 -11.00 2.47 -17.50
CA GLY A 26 -9.78 2.58 -16.71
C GLY A 26 -9.56 1.32 -15.91
N ILE A 27 -8.30 0.93 -15.75
CA ILE A 27 -7.91 -0.13 -14.81
C ILE A 27 -7.76 0.47 -13.41
N VAL A 28 -8.58 0.02 -12.46
CA VAL A 28 -8.37 0.32 -11.04
C VAL A 28 -7.27 -0.59 -10.53
N GLN A 29 -6.04 -0.08 -10.43
CA GLN A 29 -4.97 -0.79 -9.74
C GLN A 29 -5.16 -0.62 -8.23
N LYS A 30 -5.41 -1.74 -7.54
CA LYS A 30 -5.41 -1.75 -6.08
C LYS A 30 -3.99 -1.49 -5.58
N GLU A 31 -3.87 -0.65 -4.57
CA GLU A 31 -2.60 -0.43 -3.89
C GLU A 31 -2.08 -1.76 -3.32
N GLY A 32 -0.82 -2.07 -3.62
CA GLY A 32 -0.16 -3.28 -3.15
C GLY A 32 0.06 -3.24 -1.63
N LYS A 33 -0.07 -4.39 -0.99
CA LYS A 33 0.16 -4.55 0.45
C LYS A 33 1.36 -5.46 0.66
N SER A 34 2.24 -5.06 1.56
CA SER A 34 3.43 -5.83 1.94
C SER A 34 3.52 -5.90 3.46
N PHE A 35 4.38 -6.78 3.97
CA PHE A 35 4.45 -7.05 5.40
C PHE A 35 5.89 -7.07 5.91
N ILE A 36 6.07 -6.62 7.15
CA ILE A 36 7.32 -6.73 7.89
C ILE A 36 7.09 -7.59 9.12
N LYS A 37 7.96 -8.56 9.32
CA LYS A 37 8.02 -9.40 10.51
C LYS A 37 9.28 -9.06 11.30
N PHE A 38 9.14 -8.88 12.61
CA PHE A 38 10.29 -8.73 13.51
C PHE A 38 10.51 -10.04 14.25
N ALA A 39 11.76 -10.52 14.29
CA ALA A 39 12.13 -11.77 14.92
C ALA A 39 13.47 -11.64 15.66
N GLY A 40 13.80 -12.62 16.51
CA GLY A 40 14.99 -12.58 17.37
C GLY A 40 14.64 -12.12 18.80
N ASN A 41 15.53 -11.36 19.44
CA ASN A 41 15.30 -10.91 20.82
C ASN A 41 14.46 -9.62 20.85
N LEU A 42 13.18 -9.75 21.22
CA LEU A 42 12.21 -8.65 21.26
C LEU A 42 12.11 -7.96 22.64
N GLU A 43 12.93 -8.34 23.62
CA GLU A 43 12.90 -7.75 24.96
C GLU A 43 13.33 -6.27 24.94
N ASN A 44 12.48 -5.41 25.53
CA ASN A 44 12.65 -3.96 25.58
C ASN A 44 12.92 -3.30 24.22
N VAL A 45 12.38 -3.89 23.15
CA VAL A 45 12.54 -3.39 21.80
C VAL A 45 11.41 -2.44 21.43
N SER A 46 11.78 -1.36 20.77
CA SER A 46 10.87 -0.46 20.09
C SER A 46 11.33 -0.20 18.67
N VAL A 47 10.38 0.03 17.77
CA VAL A 47 10.66 0.15 16.34
C VAL A 47 9.99 1.39 15.76
N GLN A 48 10.64 1.96 14.76
CA GLN A 48 10.10 3.00 13.91
C GLN A 48 10.21 2.53 12.46
N ILE A 49 9.08 2.60 11.75
CA ILE A 49 8.98 2.30 10.33
C ILE A 49 8.65 3.63 9.64
N ASP A 50 9.50 4.04 8.70
CA ASP A 50 9.46 5.33 8.02
C ASP A 50 9.37 6.49 9.03
N ASP A 51 8.46 7.43 8.77
CA ASP A 51 8.20 8.59 9.61
C ASP A 51 7.10 8.34 10.66
N MET A 52 6.69 7.07 10.85
CA MET A 52 5.69 6.74 11.87
C MET A 52 6.24 6.91 13.28
N ASN A 53 5.33 7.10 14.23
CA ASN A 53 5.66 7.10 15.66
C ASN A 53 6.29 5.76 16.06
N GLN A 54 7.32 5.85 16.89
CA GLN A 54 7.98 4.69 17.48
C GLN A 54 6.98 3.91 18.36
N PHE A 55 6.99 2.59 18.24
CA PHE A 55 6.12 1.71 19.03
C PHE A 55 6.91 0.55 19.63
N VAL A 56 6.48 0.10 20.82
CA VAL A 56 7.11 -1.02 21.53
C VAL A 56 6.64 -2.34 20.94
N LEU A 57 7.60 -3.24 20.66
CA LEU A 57 7.28 -4.62 20.33
C LEU A 57 6.88 -5.33 21.63
N LYS A 58 5.67 -5.88 21.68
CA LYS A 58 5.27 -6.72 22.81
C LYS A 58 5.95 -8.06 22.63
N SER A 59 6.88 -8.40 23.53
CA SER A 59 7.39 -9.76 23.64
C SER A 59 6.27 -10.65 24.19
N GLY A 60 5.92 -11.70 23.46
CA GLY A 60 4.92 -12.67 23.90
C GLY A 60 5.33 -13.30 25.22
N SER A 61 4.43 -13.27 26.20
CA SER A 61 4.59 -13.92 27.49
C SER A 61 5.00 -15.38 27.32
N LYS A 62 6.23 -15.77 27.74
CA LYS A 62 6.73 -17.14 28.08
C LYS A 62 6.18 -18.37 27.31
N SER A 63 5.57 -18.21 26.15
CA SER A 63 4.80 -19.23 25.43
C SER A 63 4.55 -18.72 24.01
N GLY A 64 5.57 -18.82 23.16
CA GLY A 64 5.61 -18.92 21.69
C GLY A 64 4.44 -18.52 20.78
N ALA A 65 3.57 -17.57 21.15
CA ALA A 65 2.34 -17.25 20.40
C ALA A 65 2.38 -15.89 19.67
N ASP A 66 3.31 -14.98 20.01
CA ASP A 66 3.41 -13.65 19.38
C ASP A 66 4.54 -13.53 18.33
N ASP A 67 5.31 -14.58 18.08
CA ASP A 67 6.45 -14.60 17.15
C ASP A 67 6.06 -14.44 15.66
N ASN A 68 4.77 -14.32 15.35
CA ASN A 68 4.25 -14.26 13.99
C ASN A 68 3.47 -12.98 13.66
N LYS A 69 3.63 -11.92 14.47
CA LYS A 69 2.98 -10.64 14.17
C LYS A 69 3.55 -10.00 12.89
N LEU A 70 2.65 -9.70 11.95
CA LEU A 70 2.96 -9.03 10.70
C LEU A 70 2.51 -7.57 10.75
N TYR A 71 3.40 -6.67 10.34
CA TYR A 71 3.14 -5.24 10.25
C TYR A 71 2.91 -4.89 8.77
N GLN A 72 1.68 -4.51 8.43
CA GLN A 72 1.32 -4.15 7.06
C GLN A 72 1.93 -2.79 6.70
N VAL A 73 2.55 -2.72 5.53
CA VAL A 73 3.08 -1.50 4.91
C VAL A 73 2.65 -1.48 3.43
N SER A 74 2.78 -0.33 2.78
CA SER A 74 2.66 -0.25 1.33
C SER A 74 3.82 -1.01 0.66
N GLN A 75 3.71 -1.27 -0.65
CA GLN A 75 4.87 -1.72 -1.42
C GLN A 75 5.86 -0.57 -1.62
N GLY A 76 7.15 -0.88 -1.72
CA GLY A 76 8.20 0.08 -2.04
C GLY A 76 9.32 0.12 -1.00
N LYS A 77 9.94 1.30 -0.88
CA LYS A 77 11.10 1.55 -0.02
C LYS A 77 10.64 1.95 1.38
N HIS A 78 11.14 1.25 2.40
CA HIS A 78 10.87 1.54 3.81
C HIS A 78 12.15 1.67 4.62
N SER A 79 12.19 2.64 5.53
CA SER A 79 13.26 2.84 6.51
C SER A 79 12.86 2.19 7.83
N ILE A 80 13.70 1.30 8.35
CA ILE A 80 13.45 0.57 9.60
C ILE A 80 14.53 0.93 10.61
N LYS A 81 14.10 1.47 11.75
CA LYS A 81 14.95 1.71 12.91
C LYS A 81 14.45 0.89 14.08
N VAL A 82 15.35 0.14 14.70
CA VAL A 82 15.06 -0.67 15.89
C VAL A 82 15.92 -0.16 17.03
N TYR A 83 15.28 0.07 18.17
CA TYR A 83 15.88 0.57 19.38
C TYR A 83 15.70 -0.46 20.51
N ARG A 84 16.75 -0.70 21.28
CA ARG A 84 16.68 -1.46 22.54
C ARG A 84 17.14 -0.59 23.68
N ASP A 85 16.32 -0.49 24.72
CA ASP A 85 16.58 0.38 25.88
C ASP A 85 16.94 1.82 25.46
N GLY A 86 16.32 2.31 24.37
CA GLY A 86 16.56 3.63 23.78
C GLY A 86 17.75 3.74 22.82
N ASN A 87 18.61 2.72 22.72
CA ASN A 87 19.77 2.72 21.83
C ASN A 87 19.42 2.14 20.46
N LEU A 88 19.80 2.81 19.37
CA LEU A 88 19.62 2.33 18.01
C LEU A 88 20.51 1.10 17.75
N ILE A 89 19.90 -0.06 17.48
CA ILE A 89 20.60 -1.33 17.24
C ILE A 89 20.45 -1.85 15.82
N VAL A 90 19.42 -1.41 15.08
CA VAL A 90 19.25 -1.70 13.66
C VAL A 90 18.81 -0.43 12.95
N ASN A 91 19.44 -0.13 11.81
CA ASN A 91 19.05 0.93 10.90
C ASN A 91 19.22 0.43 9.46
N ARG A 92 18.12 0.13 8.77
CA ARG A 92 18.14 -0.52 7.45
C ARG A 92 17.06 0.04 6.54
N ILE A 93 17.32 -0.03 5.24
CA ILE A 93 16.32 0.19 4.20
C ILE A 93 15.87 -1.15 3.65
N LEU A 94 14.55 -1.35 3.54
CA LEU A 94 13.93 -2.51 2.90
C LEU A 94 13.22 -2.08 1.63
N PHE A 95 13.27 -2.92 0.60
CA PHE A 95 12.47 -2.78 -0.61
C PHE A 95 11.50 -3.96 -0.67
N LEU A 96 10.20 -3.66 -0.68
CA LEU A 96 9.13 -4.64 -0.62
C LEU A 96 8.30 -4.61 -1.89
N ASP A 97 8.26 -5.72 -2.62
CA ASP A 97 7.31 -5.92 -3.70
C ASP A 97 5.90 -6.18 -3.18
N ASN A 98 4.90 -6.13 -4.06
CA ASN A 98 3.51 -6.44 -3.73
C ASN A 98 3.39 -7.85 -3.14
N GLN A 99 2.68 -7.98 -2.00
CA GLN A 99 2.47 -9.22 -1.26
C GLN A 99 3.75 -9.85 -0.68
N ALA A 100 4.88 -9.12 -0.69
CA ALA A 100 6.11 -9.59 -0.09
C ALA A 100 6.07 -9.46 1.45
N THR A 101 6.76 -10.38 2.12
CA THR A 101 7.06 -10.29 3.55
C THR A 101 8.56 -10.23 3.74
N ALA A 102 9.07 -9.19 4.42
CA ALA A 102 10.46 -9.14 4.86
C ALA A 102 10.56 -9.43 6.36
N GLU A 103 11.61 -10.13 6.74
CA GLU A 103 11.93 -10.40 8.13
C GLU A 103 13.13 -9.57 8.58
N VAL A 104 12.99 -8.89 9.72
CA VAL A 104 14.04 -8.10 10.37
C VAL A 104 14.47 -8.83 11.63
N ILE A 105 15.65 -9.46 11.56
CA ILE A 105 16.26 -10.14 12.71
C ILE A 105 16.89 -9.10 13.64
N ILE A 106 16.44 -9.10 14.89
CA ILE A 106 16.91 -8.24 15.96
C ILE A 106 17.93 -9.04 16.80
N PRO A 107 19.18 -8.54 16.92
CA PRO A 107 20.27 -9.24 17.61
C PRO A 107 20.04 -9.35 19.11
#